data_AF-A0A352C8W6-F1
#
_entry.id   AF-A0A352C8W6-F1
#
_cell.length_a   1.000
_cell.length_b   1.000
_cell.length_c   1.000
_cell.angle_alpha   90.00
_cell.angle_beta   90.00
_cell.angle_gamma   90.00
#
_symmetry.space_group_name_H-M   'P 1'
#
loop_
_entity.id
_entity.type
_entity.pdbx_description
1 polymer ?
#
loop_
_entity_poly.entity_id
_entity_poly.type
_entity_poly.pdbx_seq_one_letter_code
_entity_poly.pdbx_strand_id
1 'polypeptide(L)'
;MKKYFSYILILIALTIGLSVPIFSVNAQYAGAGVCWKSGLVVDGTLAQPMNSVSDCNRVGGTWQAPGTSVPLPPNGPAAPTTPAPTEPPNPPMGGACRWHLDRFHSEGEIDTSNPPLTKEQCDLNSPHTYWDPSATPAPKPPAPLPGTPIPIPSAPPLTPYQLLAPLPCESGPGCVEKQLTTFDTTGKGGGALGGYLNLMIKLFIGICAVLAVIMIVIGGIQYMTTELISSKEEGKKRILGAIFGLLLALGAYTLLYTINPNLLKSDLSKLIDVTVEVDLNDNIAQTYDPVTKKYRNGAVFGASWDATRGEFADLAASGATIYNSQCTTIGQQNCTSTRGLDPSVLNTIHQQCPDCTLIITGGTEFWAHGGTTGSTNHQVGNTTIDLRLNPALDAYLSGGKPLVKMQRYQSPVGSVLYEGNHWHIGP
;
A
#
# COMPACT_ATOMS: atom_id res chain seq x y z
N MET A 1 -21.86 39.29 -38.50
CA MET A 1 -21.94 38.72 -37.13
C MET A 1 -22.39 37.26 -37.08
N LYS A 2 -23.40 36.80 -37.85
CA LYS A 2 -23.85 35.38 -37.87
C LYS A 2 -22.77 34.34 -38.26
N LYS A 3 -21.83 34.69 -39.16
CA LYS A 3 -20.76 33.77 -39.59
C LYS A 3 -19.66 33.55 -38.54
N TYR A 4 -19.43 34.52 -37.65
CA TYR A 4 -18.43 34.40 -36.58
C TYR A 4 -18.95 33.59 -35.39
N PHE A 5 -20.26 33.66 -35.12
CA PHE A 5 -20.88 32.91 -34.02
C PHE A 5 -20.94 31.40 -34.30
N SER A 6 -21.21 31.01 -35.55
CA SER A 6 -21.09 29.61 -35.98
C SER A 6 -19.65 29.10 -35.91
N TYR A 7 -18.66 29.93 -36.26
CA TYR A 7 -17.25 29.54 -36.17
C TYR A 7 -16.79 29.37 -34.71
N ILE A 8 -17.26 30.21 -33.79
CA ILE A 8 -16.96 30.11 -32.35
C ILE A 8 -17.60 28.86 -31.74
N LEU A 9 -18.85 28.53 -32.09
CA LEU A 9 -19.53 27.30 -31.63
C LEU A 9 -18.89 26.02 -32.21
N ILE A 10 -18.43 26.06 -33.46
CA ILE A 10 -17.70 24.94 -34.08
C ILE A 10 -16.29 24.83 -33.48
N LEU A 11 -15.60 25.93 -33.19
CA LEU A 11 -14.31 25.93 -32.48
C LEU A 11 -14.43 25.38 -31.06
N ILE A 12 -15.48 25.73 -30.31
CA ILE A 12 -15.74 25.19 -28.97
C ILE A 12 -16.11 23.69 -29.04
N ALA A 13 -16.84 23.25 -30.07
CA ALA A 13 -17.17 21.85 -30.27
C ALA A 13 -15.95 21.01 -30.73
N LEU A 14 -15.03 21.58 -31.52
CA LEU A 14 -13.80 20.92 -31.95
C LEU A 14 -12.73 20.91 -30.85
N THR A 15 -12.66 21.91 -29.97
CA THR A 15 -11.69 21.91 -28.86
C THR A 15 -12.10 21.00 -27.70
N ILE A 16 -13.40 20.76 -27.51
CA ILE A 16 -13.90 19.81 -26.49
C ILE A 16 -13.99 18.37 -27.05
N GLY A 17 -14.17 18.20 -28.36
CA GLY A 17 -14.41 16.90 -29.01
C GLY A 17 -13.18 16.15 -29.54
N LEU A 18 -12.02 16.79 -29.68
CA LEU A 18 -10.85 16.21 -30.36
C LEU A 18 -9.53 16.56 -29.65
N SER A 19 -9.38 16.19 -28.37
CA SER A 19 -8.06 16.05 -27.72
C SER A 19 -8.15 15.49 -26.29
N VAL A 20 -8.94 14.44 -26.08
CA VAL A 20 -8.59 13.50 -25.03
C VAL A 20 -7.79 12.40 -25.73
N PRO A 21 -6.45 12.42 -25.74
CA PRO A 21 -5.72 11.19 -26.01
C PRO A 21 -6.29 10.17 -25.03
N ILE A 22 -6.81 9.09 -25.59
CA ILE A 22 -7.08 7.86 -24.87
C ILE A 22 -5.70 7.42 -24.36
N PHE A 23 -5.29 7.96 -23.21
CA PHE A 23 -4.33 7.28 -22.38
C PHE A 23 -5.05 6.00 -22.02
N SER A 24 -4.64 4.91 -22.69
CA SER A 24 -4.66 3.60 -22.07
C SER A 24 -4.12 3.81 -20.67
N VAL A 25 -5.01 3.84 -19.68
CA VAL A 25 -4.62 3.62 -18.30
C VAL A 25 -4.28 2.15 -18.24
N ASN A 26 -3.06 1.84 -18.69
CA ASN A 26 -2.42 0.60 -18.33
C ASN A 26 -2.19 0.75 -16.83
N ALA A 27 -3.19 0.39 -16.03
CA ALA A 27 -3.01 0.09 -14.63
C ALA A 27 -2.20 -1.21 -14.56
N GLN A 28 -0.94 -1.15 -14.99
CA GLN A 28 0.08 -2.05 -14.52
C GLN A 28 0.67 -1.41 -13.28
N TYR A 29 -0.08 -1.46 -12.18
CA TYR A 29 0.58 -1.74 -10.91
C TYR A 29 1.03 -3.21 -10.97
N ALA A 30 2.05 -3.48 -11.79
CA ALA A 30 2.91 -4.62 -11.54
C ALA A 30 3.72 -4.23 -10.32
N GLY A 31 3.70 -5.05 -9.26
CA GLY A 31 4.53 -4.79 -8.09
C GLY A 31 5.98 -4.55 -8.49
N ALA A 32 6.72 -3.80 -7.66
CA ALA A 32 8.14 -3.52 -7.90
C ALA A 32 8.91 -4.85 -8.06
N GLY A 33 9.35 -5.14 -9.29
CA GLY A 33 10.31 -6.19 -9.56
C GLY A 33 11.73 -5.74 -9.20
N VAL A 34 12.69 -6.65 -9.25
CA VAL A 34 14.09 -6.38 -8.88
C VAL A 34 14.98 -6.55 -10.12
N CYS A 35 15.90 -5.62 -10.36
CA CYS A 35 16.88 -5.70 -11.45
C CYS A 35 18.22 -6.27 -10.94
N TRP A 36 18.72 -7.31 -11.60
CA TRP A 36 19.98 -7.98 -11.24
C TRP A 36 21.07 -7.73 -12.26
N LYS A 37 22.30 -7.46 -11.82
CA LYS A 37 23.47 -7.44 -12.70
C LYS A 37 24.66 -8.04 -11.97
N SER A 38 25.30 -9.05 -12.56
CA SER A 38 26.46 -9.75 -11.98
C SER A 38 26.25 -10.24 -10.53
N GLY A 39 25.03 -10.69 -10.21
CA GLY A 39 24.69 -11.22 -8.88
C GLY A 39 24.32 -10.18 -7.81
N LEU A 40 24.26 -8.89 -8.17
CA LEU A 40 23.89 -7.79 -7.28
C LEU A 40 22.60 -7.11 -7.75
N VAL A 41 21.85 -6.56 -6.80
CA VAL A 41 20.67 -5.73 -7.08
C VAL A 41 21.12 -4.34 -7.50
N VAL A 42 20.60 -3.86 -8.63
CA VAL A 42 20.88 -2.51 -9.14
C VAL A 42 19.72 -1.60 -8.77
N ASP A 43 19.91 -0.73 -7.78
CA ASP A 43 18.96 0.34 -7.46
C ASP A 43 19.27 1.61 -8.27
N GLY A 44 18.22 2.30 -8.71
CA GLY A 44 18.34 3.58 -9.39
C GLY A 44 18.91 4.66 -8.46
N THR A 45 19.21 5.84 -9.01
CA THR A 45 19.72 7.00 -8.26
C THR A 45 19.07 7.13 -6.89
N LEU A 46 19.92 7.21 -5.86
CA LEU A 46 19.60 7.26 -4.43
C LEU A 46 18.15 7.74 -4.16
N ALA A 47 17.29 6.79 -3.77
CA ALA A 47 15.90 6.91 -3.29
C ALA A 47 14.72 6.56 -4.23
N GLN A 48 14.92 5.86 -5.37
CA GLN A 48 13.80 5.24 -6.10
C GLN A 48 14.20 3.85 -6.66
N PRO A 49 13.45 2.76 -6.42
CA PRO A 49 13.70 1.46 -7.07
C PRO A 49 13.47 1.59 -8.58
N MET A 50 14.33 0.96 -9.40
CA MET A 50 14.13 0.91 -10.86
C MET A 50 12.81 0.20 -11.14
N ASN A 51 11.81 0.93 -11.65
CA ASN A 51 10.42 0.47 -11.75
C ASN A 51 10.04 0.02 -13.17
N SER A 52 11.01 -0.12 -14.08
CA SER A 52 10.75 -0.58 -15.45
C SER A 52 11.74 -1.61 -15.96
N VAL A 53 11.22 -2.62 -16.67
CA VAL A 53 12.01 -3.64 -17.40
C VAL A 53 12.96 -2.98 -18.39
N SER A 54 12.50 -1.91 -19.05
CA SER A 54 13.28 -1.17 -20.05
C SER A 54 14.52 -0.51 -19.44
N ASP A 55 14.43 0.02 -18.23
CA ASP A 55 15.57 0.64 -17.56
C ASP A 55 16.59 -0.41 -17.12
N CYS A 56 16.13 -1.57 -16.65
CA CYS A 56 16.99 -2.69 -16.28
C CYS A 56 17.78 -3.25 -17.49
N ASN A 57 17.13 -3.41 -18.63
CA ASN A 57 17.79 -3.86 -19.86
C ASN A 57 18.81 -2.81 -20.38
N ARG A 58 18.54 -1.51 -20.19
CA ARG A 58 19.45 -0.42 -20.60
C ARG A 58 20.77 -0.43 -19.82
N VAL A 59 20.76 -0.87 -18.57
CA VAL A 59 21.98 -1.06 -17.76
C VAL A 59 22.62 -2.45 -17.94
N GLY A 60 22.06 -3.29 -18.82
CA GLY A 60 22.53 -4.66 -19.07
C GLY A 60 22.22 -5.62 -17.92
N GLY A 61 21.17 -5.37 -17.14
CA GLY A 61 20.69 -6.24 -16.07
C GLY A 61 19.52 -7.14 -16.51
N THR A 62 19.15 -8.08 -15.65
CA THR A 62 18.05 -9.03 -15.82
C THR A 62 16.92 -8.70 -14.86
N TRP A 63 15.70 -8.50 -15.38
CA TRP A 63 14.53 -8.15 -14.57
C TRP A 63 13.85 -9.38 -13.96
N GLN A 64 13.47 -9.30 -12.68
CA GLN A 64 12.68 -10.30 -11.99
C GLN A 64 11.33 -9.72 -11.52
N ALA A 65 10.22 -10.31 -11.96
CA ALA A 65 8.88 -9.91 -11.55
C ALA A 65 8.55 -10.36 -10.10
N PRO A 66 7.69 -9.61 -9.36
CA PRO A 66 7.27 -9.98 -8.02
C PRO A 66 6.56 -11.35 -7.98
N GLY A 67 6.85 -12.16 -6.96
CA GLY A 67 6.12 -13.40 -6.68
C GLY A 67 6.65 -14.68 -7.35
N THR A 68 7.84 -14.64 -7.95
CA THR A 68 8.48 -15.84 -8.53
C THR A 68 9.30 -16.62 -7.47
N SER A 69 9.09 -17.93 -7.36
CA SER A 69 9.80 -18.81 -6.40
C SER A 69 11.15 -19.33 -6.96
N VAL A 70 12.22 -18.53 -6.80
CA VAL A 70 13.67 -18.83 -6.47
C VAL A 70 14.43 -19.85 -7.37
N PRO A 71 15.72 -19.62 -7.80
CA PRO A 71 16.87 -19.38 -6.92
C PRO A 71 17.99 -18.41 -7.36
N LEU A 72 18.84 -18.11 -6.36
CA LEU A 72 20.25 -17.64 -6.39
C LEU A 72 20.98 -17.82 -7.74
N PRO A 73 21.95 -16.96 -8.10
CA PRO A 73 22.72 -17.15 -9.34
C PRO A 73 23.39 -18.54 -9.36
N PRO A 74 23.16 -19.36 -10.41
CA PRO A 74 23.82 -20.65 -10.55
C PRO A 74 25.26 -20.46 -11.02
N ASN A 75 26.18 -21.18 -10.37
CA ASN A 75 27.62 -21.33 -10.67
C ASN A 75 28.55 -20.15 -10.31
N GLY A 76 28.86 -20.01 -9.02
CA GLY A 76 30.16 -19.49 -8.60
C GLY A 76 31.22 -20.61 -8.64
N PRO A 77 32.46 -20.35 -9.10
CA PRO A 77 33.49 -21.38 -9.19
C PRO A 77 33.86 -21.93 -7.80
N ALA A 78 34.31 -23.18 -7.78
CA ALA A 78 34.70 -23.92 -6.57
C ALA A 78 35.75 -23.18 -5.74
N ALA A 79 35.65 -23.34 -4.41
CA ALA A 79 36.53 -22.73 -3.43
C ALA A 79 38.02 -22.99 -3.74
N PRO A 80 38.89 -21.96 -3.79
CA PRO A 80 40.33 -22.18 -3.83
C PRO A 80 40.79 -22.64 -2.45
N THR A 81 41.23 -23.89 -2.37
CA THR A 81 42.05 -24.40 -1.27
C THR A 81 43.48 -23.91 -1.42
N THR A 82 43.80 -22.73 -0.89
CA THR A 82 45.19 -22.30 -0.64
C THR A 82 45.21 -21.24 0.46
N PRO A 83 46.23 -21.24 1.34
CA PRO A 83 46.20 -20.51 2.59
C PRO A 83 46.39 -18.99 2.39
N ALA A 84 45.93 -18.25 3.39
CA ALA A 84 45.88 -16.79 3.46
C ALA A 84 47.06 -16.07 2.77
N PRO A 85 46.80 -15.10 1.87
CA PRO A 85 47.82 -14.14 1.52
C PRO A 85 47.98 -13.18 2.69
N THR A 86 49.20 -13.15 3.22
CA THR A 86 49.74 -12.09 4.07
C THR A 86 49.42 -10.72 3.47
N GLU A 87 48.92 -9.84 4.32
CA GLU A 87 48.74 -8.41 4.11
C GLU A 87 49.91 -7.80 3.30
N PRO A 88 49.65 -7.19 2.13
CA PRO A 88 50.64 -6.34 1.50
C PRO A 88 50.67 -4.97 2.20
N PRO A 89 51.85 -4.33 2.26
CA PRO A 89 52.08 -3.14 3.05
C PRO A 89 51.29 -1.96 2.48
N ASN A 90 50.67 -1.17 3.37
CA ASN A 90 50.09 0.13 3.04
C ASN A 90 51.01 0.93 2.10
N PRO A 91 50.53 1.36 0.92
CA PRO A 91 51.13 2.47 0.20
C PRO A 91 50.39 3.79 0.55
N PRO A 92 51.13 4.90 0.69
CA PRO A 92 50.56 6.18 1.10
C PRO A 92 50.13 6.97 -0.14
N MET A 93 48.86 7.30 -0.34
CA MET A 93 48.48 8.38 -1.28
C MET A 93 47.21 9.09 -0.81
N GLY A 94 47.37 10.36 -0.43
CA GLY A 94 46.28 11.29 -0.20
C GLY A 94 45.50 11.51 -1.51
N GLY A 95 44.19 11.56 -1.37
CA GLY A 95 43.25 11.96 -2.41
C GLY A 95 41.83 11.56 -2.02
N ALA A 96 40.85 12.28 -2.58
CA ALA A 96 39.43 12.05 -2.33
C ALA A 96 38.66 12.11 -3.66
N CYS A 97 37.53 11.40 -3.73
CA CYS A 97 36.67 11.45 -4.90
C CYS A 97 35.73 12.65 -4.80
N ARG A 98 35.79 13.52 -5.82
CA ARG A 98 34.93 14.69 -5.95
C ARG A 98 33.98 14.50 -7.14
N TRP A 99 32.87 15.23 -7.13
CA TRP A 99 31.96 15.33 -8.26
C TRP A 99 31.79 16.79 -8.68
N HIS A 100 31.66 17.02 -9.99
CA HIS A 100 31.42 18.34 -10.58
C HIS A 100 30.19 18.30 -11.47
N LEU A 101 29.21 19.16 -11.20
CA LEU A 101 27.98 19.26 -12.00
C LEU A 101 27.97 20.59 -12.77
N ASP A 102 28.33 20.54 -14.06
CA ASP A 102 28.53 21.72 -14.92
C ASP A 102 27.31 22.67 -15.00
N ARG A 103 26.10 22.17 -14.69
CA ARG A 103 24.85 22.93 -14.80
C ARG A 103 24.58 23.86 -13.59
N PHE A 104 25.29 23.70 -12.47
CA PHE A 104 25.03 24.46 -11.23
C PHE A 104 26.29 25.05 -10.54
N HIS A 105 27.50 24.84 -11.08
CA HIS A 105 28.77 25.28 -10.47
C HIS A 105 28.89 24.94 -8.95
N SER A 106 28.43 23.76 -8.55
CA SER A 106 28.58 23.27 -7.17
C SER A 106 29.57 22.13 -7.13
N GLU A 107 30.55 22.21 -6.23
CA GLU A 107 31.51 21.14 -5.95
C GLU A 107 31.21 20.50 -4.59
N GLY A 108 31.33 19.17 -4.49
CA GLY A 108 31.14 18.43 -3.24
C GLY A 108 32.07 17.23 -3.12
N GLU A 109 32.41 16.85 -1.89
CA GLU A 109 33.18 15.64 -1.56
C GLU A 109 32.21 14.48 -1.33
N ILE A 110 32.55 13.28 -1.80
CA ILE A 110 31.75 12.06 -1.56
C ILE A 110 32.12 11.54 -0.16
N ASP A 111 31.17 11.57 0.78
CA ASP A 111 31.36 10.96 2.11
C ASP A 111 31.53 9.44 1.95
N THR A 112 32.78 8.99 2.09
CA THR A 112 33.16 7.57 2.01
C THR A 112 33.44 7.04 3.41
N SER A 113 32.42 6.97 4.24
CA SER A 113 32.45 6.23 5.50
C SER A 113 32.48 4.70 5.25
N ASN A 114 33.67 4.24 4.84
CA ASN A 114 34.22 2.88 4.81
C ASN A 114 33.45 1.77 4.03
N PRO A 115 34.09 1.05 3.09
CA PRO A 115 35.50 1.20 2.67
C PRO A 115 35.74 2.39 1.71
N PRO A 116 36.92 3.04 1.77
CA PRO A 116 37.30 4.10 0.84
C PRO A 116 37.41 3.54 -0.58
N LEU A 117 36.86 4.26 -1.56
CA LEU A 117 36.88 3.86 -2.96
C LEU A 117 38.30 3.97 -3.54
N THR A 118 38.71 2.99 -4.34
CA THR A 118 39.96 3.06 -5.11
C THR A 118 39.79 4.04 -6.27
N LYS A 119 40.92 4.53 -6.82
CA LYS A 119 40.90 5.39 -8.01
C LYS A 119 40.10 4.78 -9.17
N GLU A 120 40.28 3.48 -9.44
CA GLU A 120 39.50 2.80 -10.48
C GLU A 120 38.00 2.78 -10.18
N GLN A 121 37.59 2.68 -8.90
CA GLN A 121 36.18 2.69 -8.51
C GLN A 121 35.52 4.07 -8.67
N CYS A 122 36.27 5.15 -8.50
CA CYS A 122 35.73 6.50 -8.68
C CYS A 122 35.62 6.93 -10.15
N ASP A 123 36.50 6.42 -11.01
CA ASP A 123 36.43 6.68 -12.45
C ASP A 123 35.31 5.86 -13.13
N LEU A 124 34.77 4.82 -12.48
CA LEU A 124 33.70 3.94 -12.99
C LEU A 124 32.27 4.38 -12.60
N ASN A 125 32.10 5.23 -11.58
CA ASN A 125 30.79 5.50 -10.98
C ASN A 125 29.95 6.58 -11.69
N SER A 126 30.54 7.46 -12.52
CA SER A 126 29.80 8.45 -13.33
C SER A 126 30.74 9.21 -14.28
N PRO A 127 30.28 9.78 -15.42
CA PRO A 127 31.11 10.67 -16.26
C PRO A 127 31.47 12.02 -15.62
N HIS A 128 31.03 12.30 -14.39
CA HIS A 128 31.20 13.59 -13.70
C HIS A 128 31.94 13.50 -12.35
N THR A 129 32.57 12.34 -12.08
CA THR A 129 33.42 12.12 -10.90
C THR A 129 34.89 12.11 -11.32
N TYR A 130 35.77 12.72 -10.52
CA TYR A 130 37.22 12.67 -10.75
C TYR A 130 37.99 12.52 -9.44
N TRP A 131 39.17 11.89 -9.51
CA TRP A 131 40.06 11.73 -8.37
C TRP A 131 40.90 13.00 -8.16
N ASP A 132 40.79 13.63 -6.97
CA ASP A 132 41.62 14.76 -6.59
C ASP A 132 42.77 14.30 -5.65
N PRO A 133 44.02 14.25 -6.14
CA PRO A 133 45.18 13.81 -5.34
C PRO A 133 45.67 14.85 -4.32
N SER A 134 45.08 16.06 -4.29
CA SER A 134 45.48 17.15 -3.39
C SER A 134 44.59 17.31 -2.16
N ALA A 135 43.47 16.58 -2.08
CA ALA A 135 42.54 16.63 -0.97
C ALA A 135 43.13 15.98 0.30
N THR A 136 43.06 16.69 1.43
CA THR A 136 43.41 16.16 2.76
C THR A 136 42.16 15.54 3.39
N PRO A 137 42.25 14.35 4.02
CA PRO A 137 41.08 13.72 4.64
C PRO A 137 40.48 14.62 5.72
N ALA A 138 39.18 14.90 5.65
CA ALA A 138 38.47 15.65 6.67
C ALA A 138 38.61 14.96 8.05
N PRO A 139 38.78 15.71 9.15
CA PRO A 139 38.82 15.12 10.48
C PRO A 139 37.48 14.44 10.78
N LYS A 140 37.56 13.15 11.16
CA LYS A 140 36.44 12.30 11.55
C LYS A 140 35.53 13.03 12.57
N PRO A 141 34.23 13.23 12.28
CA PRO A 141 33.29 13.71 13.28
C PRO A 141 33.28 12.77 14.49
N PRO A 142 33.18 13.28 15.74
CA PRO A 142 33.09 12.44 16.91
C PRO A 142 31.92 11.46 16.77
N ALA A 143 32.16 10.20 17.09
CA ALA A 143 31.15 9.14 17.00
C ALA A 143 29.89 9.53 17.80
N PRO A 144 28.68 9.32 17.27
CA PRO A 144 27.46 9.53 18.02
C PRO A 144 27.45 8.62 19.26
N LEU A 145 27.02 9.16 20.40
CA LEU A 145 26.88 8.40 21.64
C LEU A 145 25.83 7.28 21.45
N PRO A 146 26.02 6.09 22.06
CA PRO A 146 25.04 5.02 22.01
C PRO A 146 23.73 5.51 22.65
N GLY A 147 22.66 5.60 21.87
CA GLY A 147 21.32 5.93 22.37
C GLY A 147 20.71 7.26 21.89
N THR A 148 21.37 8.02 21.02
CA THR A 148 20.67 9.10 20.29
C THR A 148 19.82 8.47 19.17
N PRO A 149 18.48 8.67 19.17
CA PRO A 149 17.64 8.23 18.06
C PRO A 149 18.12 8.90 16.77
N ILE A 150 18.35 8.10 15.73
CA ILE A 150 18.50 8.62 14.37
C ILE A 150 17.18 9.33 14.07
N PRO A 151 17.17 10.64 13.72
CA PRO A 151 15.95 11.28 13.28
C PRO A 151 15.50 10.59 12.00
N ILE A 152 14.45 9.77 12.12
CA ILE A 152 13.68 9.31 10.98
C ILE A 152 13.24 10.59 10.26
N PRO A 153 13.53 10.78 8.97
CA PRO A 153 12.98 11.90 8.23
C PRO A 153 11.47 11.84 8.42
N SER A 154 10.91 12.81 9.15
CA SER A 154 9.47 12.92 9.31
C SER A 154 8.87 12.89 7.91
N ALA A 155 7.92 11.98 7.70
CA ALA A 155 7.17 11.94 6.44
C ALA A 155 6.80 13.37 6.04
N PRO A 156 6.97 13.76 4.76
CA PRO A 156 6.64 15.11 4.33
C PRO A 156 5.23 15.46 4.82
N PRO A 157 5.01 16.67 5.36
CA PRO A 157 3.71 17.06 5.87
C PRO A 157 2.69 16.85 4.76
N LEU A 158 1.64 16.08 5.06
CA LEU A 158 0.57 15.81 4.10
C LEU A 158 -0.07 17.15 3.74
N THR A 159 0.22 17.66 2.54
CA THR A 159 -0.30 18.94 2.09
C THR A 159 -1.67 18.73 1.45
N PRO A 160 -2.68 19.55 1.82
CA PRO A 160 -3.93 19.55 1.10
C PRO A 160 -3.66 19.91 -0.37
N TYR A 161 -4.33 19.20 -1.28
CA TYR A 161 -4.24 19.44 -2.71
C TYR A 161 -4.81 20.81 -3.05
N GLN A 162 -3.99 21.68 -3.64
CA GLN A 162 -4.43 22.98 -4.15
C GLN A 162 -5.09 22.81 -5.52
N LEU A 163 -6.31 23.34 -5.66
CA LEU A 163 -6.98 23.40 -6.94
C LEU A 163 -6.30 24.35 -7.91
N LEU A 164 -6.13 23.91 -9.15
CA LEU A 164 -5.63 24.75 -10.24
C LEU A 164 -6.60 25.89 -10.59
N ALA A 165 -7.90 25.69 -10.33
CA ALA A 165 -8.91 26.72 -10.49
C ALA A 165 -9.90 26.67 -9.31
N PRO A 166 -10.21 27.81 -8.67
CA PRO A 166 -11.19 27.85 -7.61
C PRO A 166 -12.57 27.45 -8.13
N LEU A 167 -13.20 26.46 -7.48
CA LEU A 167 -14.55 26.02 -7.81
C LEU A 167 -15.57 26.75 -6.93
N PRO A 168 -16.74 27.15 -7.45
CA PRO A 168 -17.77 27.77 -6.60
C PRO A 168 -18.22 26.77 -5.53
N CYS A 169 -18.42 27.20 -4.29
CA CYS A 169 -18.95 26.35 -3.23
C CYS A 169 -19.82 27.13 -2.23
N GLU A 170 -20.76 26.43 -1.59
CA GLU A 170 -21.69 27.05 -0.63
C GLU A 170 -21.14 27.03 0.81
N SER A 171 -20.52 25.93 1.22
CA SER A 171 -19.95 25.73 2.56
C SER A 171 -19.15 24.43 2.62
N GLY A 172 -18.05 24.38 3.39
CA GLY A 172 -17.28 23.16 3.64
C GLY A 172 -15.79 23.42 3.92
N PRO A 173 -15.02 22.40 4.34
CA PRO A 173 -13.57 22.50 4.46
C PRO A 173 -12.93 22.90 3.11
N GLY A 174 -12.03 23.89 3.12
CA GLY A 174 -11.37 24.41 1.91
C GLY A 174 -12.16 25.49 1.14
N CYS A 175 -13.40 25.82 1.56
CA CYS A 175 -14.19 26.90 1.00
C CYS A 175 -13.83 28.25 1.63
N VAL A 176 -13.11 29.08 0.88
CA VAL A 176 -12.76 30.46 1.25
C VAL A 176 -13.50 31.39 0.28
N GLU A 177 -14.26 32.37 0.78
CA GLU A 177 -15.00 33.33 -0.07
C GLU A 177 -15.93 32.67 -1.13
N LYS A 178 -16.62 31.58 -0.77
CA LYS A 178 -17.44 30.76 -1.68
C LYS A 178 -16.66 30.12 -2.83
N GLN A 179 -15.34 30.02 -2.68
CA GLN A 179 -14.45 29.36 -3.61
C GLN A 179 -13.70 28.24 -2.89
N LEU A 180 -13.84 27.03 -3.40
CA LEU A 180 -13.08 25.88 -2.96
C LEU A 180 -11.71 25.97 -3.61
N THR A 181 -10.67 26.17 -2.80
CA THR A 181 -9.28 26.37 -3.26
C THR A 181 -8.38 25.20 -2.88
N THR A 182 -8.72 24.47 -1.81
CA THR A 182 -7.93 23.34 -1.32
C THR A 182 -8.82 22.13 -1.05
N PHE A 183 -8.26 20.94 -1.27
CA PHE A 183 -8.86 19.64 -0.99
C PHE A 183 -7.94 18.85 -0.06
N ASP A 184 -8.44 18.48 1.12
CA ASP A 184 -7.70 17.60 2.02
C ASP A 184 -7.80 16.15 1.52
N THR A 185 -6.69 15.61 1.02
CA THR A 185 -6.59 14.22 0.55
C THR A 185 -6.33 13.22 1.67
N THR A 186 -6.12 13.69 2.90
CA THR A 186 -5.65 12.86 4.03
C THR A 186 -6.76 12.13 4.76
N GLY A 187 -8.02 12.36 4.40
CA GLY A 187 -9.17 11.68 5.02
C GLY A 187 -9.45 12.07 6.48
N LYS A 188 -8.65 12.96 7.09
CA LYS A 188 -8.88 13.49 8.44
C LYS A 188 -10.12 14.37 8.46
N GLY A 189 -11.28 13.75 8.60
CA GLY A 189 -12.57 14.42 8.71
C GLY A 189 -13.67 13.86 7.79
N GLY A 190 -13.45 12.74 7.09
CA GLY A 190 -14.53 11.96 6.44
C GLY A 190 -15.38 12.68 5.39
N GLY A 191 -15.09 13.94 5.07
CA GLY A 191 -15.99 14.81 4.30
C GLY A 191 -15.38 15.36 3.01
N ALA A 192 -14.11 15.10 2.71
CA ALA A 192 -13.42 15.73 1.58
C ALA A 192 -13.88 15.19 0.21
N LEU A 193 -13.82 13.86 0.01
CA LEU A 193 -14.34 13.22 -1.20
C LEU A 193 -15.82 13.50 -1.38
N GLY A 194 -16.54 13.51 -0.27
CA GLY A 194 -17.95 13.73 -0.33
C GLY A 194 -18.35 15.16 -0.67
N GLY A 195 -17.70 16.13 -0.05
CA GLY A 195 -17.87 17.55 -0.39
C GLY A 195 -17.60 17.78 -1.87
N TYR A 196 -16.55 17.15 -2.42
CA TYR A 196 -16.22 17.20 -3.85
C TYR A 196 -17.34 16.65 -4.74
N LEU A 197 -17.83 15.44 -4.47
CA LEU A 197 -18.87 14.79 -5.29
C LEU A 197 -20.18 15.57 -5.27
N ASN A 198 -20.62 16.03 -4.09
CA ASN A 198 -21.85 16.83 -3.96
C ASN A 198 -21.71 18.14 -4.74
N LEU A 199 -20.53 18.78 -4.67
CA LEU A 199 -20.27 19.99 -5.43
C LEU A 199 -20.32 19.75 -6.94
N MET A 200 -19.69 18.68 -7.43
CA MET A 200 -19.72 18.32 -8.85
C MET A 200 -21.15 18.08 -9.35
N ILE A 201 -21.97 17.34 -8.61
CA ILE A 201 -23.37 17.07 -9.01
C ILE A 201 -24.16 18.38 -9.13
N LYS A 202 -24.02 19.30 -8.16
CA LYS A 202 -24.67 20.62 -8.23
C LYS A 202 -24.19 21.44 -9.43
N LEU A 203 -22.88 21.42 -9.71
CA LEU A 203 -22.30 22.14 -10.85
C LEU A 203 -22.82 21.58 -12.19
N PHE A 204 -22.87 20.26 -12.35
CA PHE A 204 -23.40 19.62 -13.56
C PHE A 204 -24.86 20.00 -13.81
N ILE A 205 -25.71 19.94 -12.78
CA ILE A 205 -27.13 20.34 -12.91
C ILE A 205 -27.23 21.82 -13.29
N GLY A 206 -26.40 22.68 -12.69
CA GLY A 206 -26.33 24.10 -13.04
C GLY A 206 -25.95 24.35 -14.50
N ILE A 207 -24.92 23.66 -15.01
CA ILE A 207 -24.51 23.75 -16.42
C ILE A 207 -25.62 23.26 -17.34
N CYS A 208 -26.26 22.13 -17.02
CA CYS A 208 -27.39 21.60 -17.79
C CYS A 208 -28.56 22.60 -17.85
N ALA A 209 -28.87 23.28 -16.76
CA ALA A 209 -29.93 24.29 -16.71
C ALA A 209 -29.62 25.50 -17.63
N VAL A 210 -28.40 26.03 -17.57
CA VAL A 210 -27.98 27.15 -18.43
C VAL A 210 -28.03 26.76 -19.91
N LEU A 211 -27.53 25.58 -20.26
CA LEU A 211 -27.56 25.07 -21.64
C LEU A 211 -29.00 24.85 -22.13
N ALA A 212 -29.89 24.33 -21.27
CA ALA A 212 -31.30 24.15 -21.61
C ALA A 212 -31.96 25.49 -21.95
N VAL A 213 -31.74 26.53 -21.14
CA VAL A 213 -32.28 27.88 -21.40
C VAL A 213 -31.80 28.42 -22.75
N ILE A 214 -30.50 28.30 -23.06
CA ILE A 214 -29.95 28.76 -24.35
C ILE A 214 -30.63 28.04 -25.52
N MET A 215 -30.79 26.72 -25.44
CA MET A 215 -31.42 25.93 -26.50
C MET A 215 -32.91 26.24 -26.66
N ILE A 216 -33.63 26.50 -25.56
CA ILE A 216 -35.03 26.92 -25.58
C ILE A 216 -35.16 28.29 -26.27
N VAL A 217 -34.28 29.25 -25.96
CA VAL A 217 -34.30 30.58 -26.60
C VAL A 217 -34.05 30.45 -28.10
N ILE A 218 -33.04 29.68 -28.53
CA ILE A 218 -32.73 29.48 -29.95
C ILE A 218 -33.90 28.80 -30.67
N GLY A 219 -34.46 27.74 -30.09
CA GLY A 219 -35.61 27.04 -30.67
C GLY A 219 -36.88 27.91 -30.69
N GLY A 220 -37.08 28.75 -29.67
CA GLY A 220 -38.20 29.68 -29.58
C GLY A 220 -38.13 30.78 -30.63
N ILE A 221 -36.94 31.37 -30.83
CA ILE A 221 -36.71 32.33 -31.91
C ILE A 221 -36.97 31.64 -33.27
N GLN A 222 -36.38 30.46 -33.49
CA GLN A 222 -36.57 29.70 -34.73
C GLN A 222 -38.06 29.45 -35.02
N TYR A 223 -38.83 29.05 -34.02
CA TYR A 223 -40.27 28.80 -34.13
C TYR A 223 -41.09 30.04 -34.49
N MET A 224 -40.76 31.20 -33.89
CA MET A 224 -41.49 32.45 -34.13
C MET A 224 -41.11 33.13 -35.45
N THR A 225 -39.87 33.00 -35.90
CA THR A 225 -39.36 33.80 -37.05
C THR A 225 -39.38 33.07 -38.40
N THR A 226 -39.74 31.78 -38.44
CA THR A 226 -39.80 31.04 -39.71
C THR A 226 -41.23 30.79 -40.17
N GLU A 227 -41.50 31.01 -41.46
CA GLU A 227 -42.79 30.69 -42.10
C GLU A 227 -42.84 29.24 -42.62
N LEU A 228 -41.66 28.62 -42.83
CA LEU A 228 -41.53 27.26 -43.30
C LEU A 228 -41.94 26.27 -42.21
N ILE A 229 -42.90 25.40 -42.54
CA ILE A 229 -43.42 24.36 -41.63
C ILE A 229 -42.30 23.46 -41.09
N SER A 230 -41.32 23.10 -41.94
CA SER A 230 -40.19 22.25 -41.53
C SER A 230 -39.29 22.92 -40.48
N SER A 231 -39.02 24.21 -40.62
CA SER A 231 -38.20 24.96 -39.66
C SER A 231 -38.94 25.20 -38.33
N LYS A 232 -40.27 25.32 -38.36
CA LYS A 232 -41.11 25.34 -37.14
C LYS A 232 -41.04 24.00 -36.41
N GLU A 233 -41.07 22.89 -37.14
CA GLU A 233 -40.95 21.55 -36.56
C GLU A 233 -39.57 21.34 -35.93
N GLU A 234 -38.51 21.79 -36.58
CA GLU A 234 -37.15 21.73 -36.04
C GLU A 234 -36.97 22.60 -34.78
N GLY A 235 -37.53 23.82 -34.76
CA GLY A 235 -37.55 24.67 -33.57
C GLY A 235 -38.27 24.00 -32.39
N LYS A 236 -39.43 23.37 -32.64
CA LYS A 236 -40.14 22.56 -31.64
C LYS A 236 -39.29 21.39 -31.14
N LYS A 237 -38.65 20.65 -32.04
CA LYS A 237 -37.78 19.52 -31.68
C LYS A 237 -36.62 19.96 -30.78
N ARG A 238 -36.04 21.14 -31.04
CA ARG A 238 -34.95 21.69 -30.24
C ARG A 238 -35.40 22.08 -28.83
N ILE A 239 -36.57 22.72 -28.71
CA ILE A 239 -37.18 23.04 -27.41
C ILE A 239 -37.47 21.76 -26.63
N LEU A 240 -38.11 20.77 -27.26
CA LEU A 240 -38.43 19.50 -26.61
C LEU A 240 -37.16 18.75 -26.19
N GLY A 241 -36.13 18.72 -27.04
CA GLY A 241 -34.84 18.11 -26.71
C GLY A 241 -34.18 18.76 -25.49
N ALA A 242 -34.24 20.08 -25.38
CA ALA A 242 -33.73 20.81 -24.21
C ALA A 242 -34.52 20.49 -22.93
N ILE A 243 -35.86 20.43 -23.03
CA ILE A 243 -36.73 20.07 -21.91
C ILE A 243 -36.49 18.64 -21.45
N PHE A 244 -36.46 17.68 -22.39
CA PHE A 244 -36.20 16.27 -22.06
C PHE A 244 -34.80 16.06 -21.49
N GLY A 245 -33.79 16.77 -22.00
CA GLY A 245 -32.43 16.72 -21.44
C GLY A 245 -32.37 17.21 -20.00
N LEU A 246 -33.03 18.33 -19.69
CA LEU A 246 -33.13 18.85 -18.33
C LEU A 246 -33.94 17.91 -17.42
N LEU A 247 -35.05 17.37 -17.93
CA LEU A 247 -35.91 16.44 -17.19
C LEU A 247 -35.18 15.13 -16.90
N LEU A 248 -34.34 14.65 -17.81
CA LEU A 248 -33.49 13.47 -17.58
C LEU A 248 -32.45 13.74 -16.49
N ALA A 249 -31.79 14.90 -16.53
CA ALA A 249 -30.81 15.27 -15.49
C ALA A 249 -31.45 15.39 -14.10
N LEU A 250 -32.58 16.09 -14.01
CA LEU A 250 -33.35 16.21 -12.76
C LEU A 250 -33.94 14.86 -12.33
N GLY A 251 -34.45 14.07 -13.28
CA GLY A 251 -35.00 12.75 -13.06
C GLY A 251 -33.96 11.77 -12.50
N ALA A 252 -32.73 11.79 -13.02
CA ALA A 252 -31.62 11.02 -12.47
C ALA A 252 -31.34 11.43 -11.02
N TYR A 253 -31.24 12.74 -10.74
CA TYR A 253 -31.07 13.24 -9.38
C TYR A 253 -32.21 12.79 -8.43
N THR A 254 -33.46 12.96 -8.86
CA THR A 254 -34.65 12.57 -8.09
C THR A 254 -34.72 11.06 -7.87
N LEU A 255 -34.34 10.25 -8.87
CA LEU A 255 -34.29 8.80 -8.75
C LEU A 255 -33.26 8.36 -7.71
N LEU A 256 -32.04 8.90 -7.79
CA LEU A 256 -30.99 8.64 -6.81
C LEU A 256 -31.43 9.05 -5.40
N TYR A 257 -32.07 10.22 -5.26
CA TYR A 257 -32.62 10.70 -4.00
C TYR A 257 -33.73 9.80 -3.43
N THR A 258 -34.57 9.24 -4.29
CA THR A 258 -35.71 8.40 -3.90
C THR A 258 -35.27 7.00 -3.50
N ILE A 259 -34.34 6.38 -4.24
CA ILE A 259 -33.83 5.04 -3.93
C ILE A 259 -33.05 5.05 -2.63
N ASN A 260 -32.11 5.99 -2.49
CA ASN A 260 -31.33 6.12 -1.28
C ASN A 260 -30.71 7.53 -1.19
N PRO A 261 -31.23 8.41 -0.31
CA PRO A 261 -30.68 9.75 -0.15
C PRO A 261 -29.24 9.71 0.37
N ASN A 262 -28.76 8.59 0.93
CA ASN A 262 -27.38 8.42 1.36
C ASN A 262 -26.40 8.27 0.18
N LEU A 263 -26.87 8.05 -1.05
CA LEU A 263 -26.01 8.11 -2.24
C LEU A 263 -25.66 9.56 -2.62
N LEU A 264 -26.49 10.52 -2.19
CA LEU A 264 -26.27 11.96 -2.37
C LEU A 264 -25.67 12.60 -1.12
N LYS A 265 -25.88 12.01 0.06
CA LYS A 265 -25.16 12.40 1.27
C LYS A 265 -23.76 11.85 1.21
N SER A 266 -22.83 12.77 1.20
CA SER A 266 -21.44 12.50 0.97
C SER A 266 -20.64 12.53 2.29
N ASP A 267 -21.37 12.43 3.40
CA ASP A 267 -20.84 12.32 4.75
C ASP A 267 -20.27 10.90 4.97
N LEU A 268 -19.01 10.70 4.54
CA LEU A 268 -18.24 9.48 4.77
C LEU A 268 -17.63 9.46 6.18
N SER A 269 -17.93 10.45 7.04
CA SER A 269 -17.48 10.52 8.44
C SER A 269 -18.06 9.41 9.32
N LYS A 270 -19.09 8.71 8.83
CA LYS A 270 -19.67 7.53 9.49
C LYS A 270 -19.05 6.23 9.02
N LEU A 271 -18.13 6.26 8.05
CA LEU A 271 -17.29 5.11 7.79
C LEU A 271 -16.34 5.01 8.97
N ILE A 272 -16.45 3.90 9.69
CA ILE A 272 -15.52 3.54 10.76
C ILE A 272 -14.15 3.47 10.08
N ASP A 273 -13.24 4.36 10.48
CA ASP A 273 -11.82 4.18 10.20
C ASP A 273 -11.40 2.94 10.97
N VAL A 274 -11.46 1.79 10.32
CA VAL A 274 -10.96 0.54 10.89
C VAL A 274 -9.45 0.62 10.70
N THR A 275 -8.79 1.28 11.64
CA THR A 275 -7.34 1.14 11.82
C THR A 275 -7.11 -0.29 12.27
N VAL A 276 -6.89 -1.20 11.32
CA VAL A 276 -6.35 -2.52 11.64
C VAL A 276 -4.88 -2.27 11.97
N GLU A 277 -4.57 -2.18 13.26
CA GLU A 277 -3.21 -2.43 13.72
C GLU A 277 -2.92 -3.90 13.43
N VAL A 278 -2.32 -4.15 12.27
CA VAL A 278 -1.73 -5.44 11.96
C VAL A 278 -0.35 -5.41 12.61
N ASP A 279 -0.17 -6.12 13.73
CA ASP A 279 1.18 -6.46 14.17
C ASP A 279 1.72 -7.49 13.16
N LEU A 280 2.44 -6.98 12.15
CA LEU A 280 3.08 -7.80 11.12
C LEU A 280 4.13 -8.76 11.70
N ASN A 281 4.39 -8.73 13.02
CA ASN A 281 5.34 -9.60 13.68
C ASN A 281 4.73 -10.89 14.24
N ASP A 282 3.40 -11.03 14.38
CA ASP A 282 2.80 -12.23 14.98
C ASP A 282 3.09 -13.52 14.21
N ASN A 283 3.45 -13.41 12.92
CA ASN A 283 3.82 -14.55 12.06
C ASN A 283 5.32 -14.69 11.78
N ILE A 284 6.15 -13.91 12.47
CA ILE A 284 7.59 -13.97 12.35
C ILE A 284 8.13 -14.60 13.62
N ALA A 285 9.03 -15.59 13.47
CA ALA A 285 9.72 -16.18 14.61
C ALA A 285 10.43 -15.11 15.43
N GLN A 286 10.35 -15.21 16.76
CA GLN A 286 11.02 -14.25 17.63
C GLN A 286 12.53 -14.36 17.50
N THR A 287 13.20 -13.21 17.54
CA THR A 287 14.66 -13.16 17.67
C THR A 287 15.03 -13.27 19.15
N TYR A 288 15.92 -14.21 19.49
CA TYR A 288 16.55 -14.29 20.81
C TYR A 288 17.93 -13.59 20.80
N ASP A 289 18.40 -13.16 21.97
CA ASP A 289 19.75 -12.61 22.13
C ASP A 289 20.81 -13.71 21.92
N PRO A 290 21.73 -13.60 20.95
CA PRO A 290 22.70 -14.65 20.63
C PRO A 290 23.72 -14.91 21.75
N VAL A 291 23.95 -13.95 22.64
CA VAL A 291 24.89 -14.07 23.77
C VAL A 291 24.21 -14.74 24.96
N THR A 292 23.02 -14.26 25.33
CA THR A 292 22.31 -14.77 26.52
C THR A 292 21.38 -15.95 26.24
N LYS A 293 21.11 -16.23 24.96
CA LYS A 293 20.12 -17.22 24.49
C LYS A 293 18.72 -16.99 25.04
N LYS A 294 18.37 -15.74 25.37
CA LYS A 294 17.07 -15.39 25.95
C LYS A 294 16.17 -14.68 24.94
N TYR A 295 14.90 -15.05 24.98
CA TYR A 295 13.81 -14.28 24.39
C TYR A 295 13.46 -13.08 25.28
N ARG A 296 12.69 -12.13 24.75
CA ARG A 296 12.27 -10.92 25.46
C ARG A 296 11.46 -11.18 26.72
N ASN A 297 10.67 -12.27 26.73
CA ASN A 297 9.94 -12.74 27.91
C ASN A 297 10.83 -13.47 28.93
N GLY A 298 12.15 -13.53 28.72
CA GLY A 298 13.11 -14.17 29.61
C GLY A 298 13.25 -15.69 29.43
N ALA A 299 12.46 -16.31 28.54
CA ALA A 299 12.59 -17.72 28.23
C ALA A 299 13.93 -18.01 27.55
N VAL A 300 14.49 -19.19 27.79
CA VAL A 300 15.83 -19.58 27.28
C VAL A 300 15.66 -20.51 26.09
N PHE A 301 16.29 -20.17 24.96
CA PHE A 301 16.35 -21.01 23.77
C PHE A 301 17.00 -22.36 24.10
N GLY A 302 16.33 -23.45 23.68
CA GLY A 302 16.75 -24.83 23.93
C GLY A 302 16.38 -25.37 25.32
N ALA A 303 15.75 -24.58 26.20
CA ALA A 303 15.22 -25.09 27.45
C ALA A 303 14.06 -26.06 27.21
N SER A 304 13.80 -26.96 28.18
CA SER A 304 12.72 -27.94 28.07
C SER A 304 11.34 -27.26 28.03
N TRP A 305 10.47 -27.76 27.16
CA TRP A 305 9.06 -27.39 27.08
C TRP A 305 8.18 -28.42 27.80
N ASP A 306 8.42 -28.53 29.11
CA ASP A 306 7.86 -29.55 29.98
C ASP A 306 6.56 -29.12 30.68
N ALA A 307 6.00 -30.02 31.49
CA ALA A 307 4.74 -29.84 32.21
C ALA A 307 4.75 -28.70 33.24
N THR A 308 5.90 -28.13 33.60
CA THR A 308 5.94 -26.92 34.46
C THR A 308 5.28 -25.72 33.78
N ARG A 309 5.11 -25.78 32.46
CA ARG A 309 4.41 -24.79 31.63
C ARG A 309 2.92 -25.09 31.45
N GLY A 310 2.39 -26.12 32.10
CA GLY A 310 1.00 -26.58 31.98
C GLY A 310 0.88 -27.96 31.33
N GLU A 311 -0.30 -28.56 31.46
CA GLU A 311 -0.64 -29.82 30.81
C GLU A 311 -1.00 -29.61 29.33
N PHE A 312 -0.97 -30.67 28.53
CA PHE A 312 -1.50 -30.60 27.17
C PHE A 312 -3.00 -30.35 27.20
N ALA A 313 -3.50 -29.51 26.29
CA ALA A 313 -4.93 -29.28 26.15
C ALA A 313 -5.67 -30.59 25.84
N ASP A 314 -6.77 -30.83 26.56
CA ASP A 314 -7.68 -31.92 26.22
C ASP A 314 -8.51 -31.52 24.98
N LEU A 315 -8.18 -32.14 23.84
CA LEU A 315 -8.84 -31.88 22.57
C LEU A 315 -9.99 -32.86 22.28
N ALA A 316 -10.27 -33.81 23.18
CA ALA A 316 -11.28 -34.84 22.92
C ALA A 316 -12.67 -34.27 22.67
N ALA A 317 -13.03 -33.19 23.38
CA ALA A 317 -14.33 -32.54 23.25
C ALA A 317 -14.52 -31.75 21.93
N SER A 318 -13.44 -31.28 21.32
CA SER A 318 -13.48 -30.56 20.04
C SER A 318 -13.17 -31.45 18.83
N GLY A 319 -12.64 -32.65 19.06
CA GLY A 319 -12.11 -33.51 17.99
C GLY A 319 -10.92 -32.89 17.25
N ALA A 320 -10.32 -31.83 17.79
CA ALA A 320 -9.23 -31.14 17.14
C ALA A 320 -7.96 -32.00 17.10
N THR A 321 -7.21 -31.86 16.02
CA THR A 321 -5.92 -32.54 15.81
C THR A 321 -4.81 -31.52 15.63
N ILE A 322 -3.58 -31.92 15.92
CA ILE A 322 -2.39 -31.09 15.69
C ILE A 322 -1.78 -31.46 14.34
N TYR A 323 -1.33 -30.44 13.59
CA TYR A 323 -0.69 -30.66 12.29
C TYR A 323 0.70 -31.29 12.44
N ASN A 324 1.50 -30.77 13.39
CA ASN A 324 2.82 -31.28 13.71
C ASN A 324 2.83 -31.97 15.08
N SER A 325 3.92 -32.69 15.39
CA SER A 325 4.14 -33.23 16.74
C SER A 325 4.27 -32.12 17.79
N GLN A 326 3.98 -32.46 19.05
CA GLN A 326 4.15 -31.53 20.19
C GLN A 326 5.59 -31.04 20.31
N CYS A 327 5.75 -29.76 20.65
CA CYS A 327 7.06 -29.17 20.93
C CYS A 327 7.65 -29.73 22.23
N THR A 328 8.97 -29.96 22.22
CA THR A 328 9.72 -30.51 23.37
C THR A 328 10.73 -29.53 23.96
N THR A 329 11.16 -28.53 23.19
CA THR A 329 12.06 -27.46 23.64
C THR A 329 11.63 -26.09 23.12
N ILE A 330 11.99 -25.04 23.86
CA ILE A 330 11.75 -23.64 23.46
C ILE A 330 12.64 -23.32 22.25
N GLY A 331 12.04 -22.82 21.17
CA GLY A 331 12.73 -22.51 19.92
C GLY A 331 12.72 -23.63 18.88
N GLN A 332 12.15 -24.80 19.22
CA GLN A 332 11.98 -25.90 18.27
C GLN A 332 11.10 -25.46 17.09
N GLN A 333 11.54 -25.79 15.87
CA GLN A 333 10.80 -25.54 14.63
C GLN A 333 10.00 -26.78 14.22
N ASN A 334 9.00 -26.61 13.35
CA ASN A 334 8.17 -27.70 12.81
C ASN A 334 7.47 -28.54 13.90
N CYS A 335 7.00 -27.88 14.95
CA CYS A 335 6.21 -28.48 16.01
C CYS A 335 5.01 -27.57 16.31
N THR A 336 3.99 -28.12 16.97
CA THR A 336 2.81 -27.35 17.39
C THR A 336 2.55 -27.63 18.87
N SER A 337 2.49 -26.61 19.71
CA SER A 337 2.33 -26.76 21.15
C SER A 337 0.91 -26.48 21.61
N THR A 338 0.26 -27.50 22.17
CA THR A 338 -1.02 -27.34 22.88
C THR A 338 -0.86 -27.25 24.40
N ARG A 339 0.39 -27.13 24.86
CA ARG A 339 0.70 -27.13 26.28
C ARG A 339 0.21 -25.83 26.94
N GLY A 340 -0.67 -25.95 27.93
CA GLY A 340 -1.28 -24.80 28.60
C GLY A 340 -2.18 -23.98 27.68
N LEU A 341 -2.62 -24.54 26.54
CA LEU A 341 -3.63 -23.95 25.68
C LEU A 341 -5.01 -24.17 26.30
N ASP A 342 -5.84 -23.13 26.31
CA ASP A 342 -7.25 -23.25 26.68
C ASP A 342 -8.09 -23.67 25.44
N PRO A 343 -8.68 -24.88 25.41
CA PRO A 343 -9.40 -25.39 24.24
C PRO A 343 -10.86 -24.90 24.15
N SER A 344 -11.32 -24.00 25.03
CA SER A 344 -12.72 -23.51 25.07
C SER A 344 -13.22 -22.98 23.73
N VAL A 345 -12.38 -22.27 22.99
CA VAL A 345 -12.70 -21.77 21.64
C VAL A 345 -12.93 -22.93 20.68
N LEU A 346 -12.08 -23.96 20.69
CA LEU A 346 -12.22 -25.13 19.82
C LEU A 346 -13.51 -25.90 20.11
N ASN A 347 -13.84 -26.05 21.39
CA ASN A 347 -15.08 -26.70 21.81
C ASN A 347 -16.31 -25.91 21.32
N THR A 348 -16.24 -24.58 21.33
CA THR A 348 -17.32 -23.72 20.82
C THR A 348 -17.48 -23.86 19.31
N ILE A 349 -16.37 -23.87 18.56
CA ILE A 349 -16.39 -24.07 17.10
C ILE A 349 -17.00 -25.44 16.77
N HIS A 350 -16.58 -26.50 17.46
CA HIS A 350 -17.10 -27.85 17.22
C HIS A 350 -18.61 -27.96 17.49
N GLN A 351 -19.11 -27.31 18.54
CA GLN A 351 -20.55 -27.29 18.85
C GLN A 351 -21.39 -26.54 17.82
N GLN A 352 -20.88 -25.45 17.27
CA GLN A 352 -21.61 -24.60 16.32
C GLN A 352 -21.39 -25.01 14.86
N CYS A 353 -20.30 -25.70 14.58
CA CYS A 353 -19.94 -26.26 13.28
C CYS A 353 -19.43 -27.69 13.46
N PRO A 354 -20.33 -28.69 13.60
CA PRO A 354 -19.93 -30.08 13.79
C PRO A 354 -19.20 -30.68 12.56
N ASP A 355 -19.44 -30.12 11.38
CA ASP A 355 -18.77 -30.52 10.13
C ASP A 355 -17.39 -29.86 9.95
N CYS A 356 -17.00 -28.93 10.82
CA CYS A 356 -15.71 -28.26 10.75
C CYS A 356 -14.59 -29.18 11.25
N THR A 357 -13.69 -29.59 10.36
CA THR A 357 -12.45 -30.25 10.76
C THR A 357 -11.49 -29.24 11.37
N LEU A 358 -11.02 -29.48 12.59
CA LEU A 358 -10.09 -28.59 13.29
C LEU A 358 -8.68 -29.18 13.27
N ILE A 359 -7.77 -28.51 12.56
CA ILE A 359 -6.34 -28.86 12.51
C ILE A 359 -5.55 -27.66 13.02
N ILE A 360 -4.92 -27.82 14.17
CA ILE A 360 -4.11 -26.80 14.84
C ILE A 360 -2.75 -26.74 14.16
N THR A 361 -2.40 -25.57 13.63
CA THR A 361 -1.10 -25.31 13.00
C THR A 361 -0.16 -24.51 13.90
N GLY A 362 -0.72 -23.75 14.84
CA GLY A 362 0.00 -22.89 15.78
C GLY A 362 -0.75 -22.81 17.11
N GLY A 363 -0.07 -22.92 18.24
CA GLY A 363 -0.66 -22.90 19.57
C GLY A 363 0.08 -21.97 20.54
N THR A 364 0.76 -22.54 21.54
CA THR A 364 1.41 -21.81 22.64
C THR A 364 2.92 -21.60 22.44
N GLU A 365 3.42 -21.96 21.27
CA GLU A 365 4.81 -21.82 20.83
C GLU A 365 5.19 -20.37 20.52
N PHE A 366 5.17 -19.50 21.54
CA PHE A 366 5.44 -18.06 21.38
C PHE A 366 6.73 -17.74 20.62
N TRP A 367 7.74 -18.62 20.60
CA TRP A 367 8.98 -18.38 19.87
C TRP A 367 8.82 -18.39 18.35
N ALA A 368 7.75 -18.98 17.83
CA ALA A 368 7.42 -18.96 16.40
C ALA A 368 6.66 -17.68 15.99
N HIS A 369 6.25 -16.84 16.96
CA HIS A 369 5.31 -15.74 16.76
C HIS A 369 5.78 -14.46 17.49
N GLY A 370 5.58 -13.28 16.92
CA GLY A 370 5.87 -11.99 17.58
C GLY A 370 7.20 -11.33 17.19
N GLY A 371 7.92 -11.84 16.21
CA GLY A 371 9.04 -11.20 15.51
C GLY A 371 10.04 -10.46 16.41
N THR A 372 10.46 -9.27 16.00
CA THR A 372 11.41 -8.45 16.77
C THR A 372 10.80 -7.80 18.00
N THR A 373 9.46 -7.76 18.12
CA THR A 373 8.78 -7.18 19.29
C THR A 373 8.73 -8.16 20.47
N GLY A 374 8.76 -9.46 20.17
CA GLY A 374 8.50 -10.54 21.11
C GLY A 374 7.05 -10.54 21.63
N SER A 375 6.19 -9.69 21.06
CA SER A 375 4.79 -9.56 21.45
C SER A 375 4.00 -10.59 20.66
N THR A 376 3.38 -11.52 21.36
CA THR A 376 2.47 -12.48 20.73
C THR A 376 1.48 -13.02 21.74
N ASN A 377 0.29 -13.34 21.25
CA ASN A 377 -0.74 -13.97 22.04
C ASN A 377 -0.61 -15.51 22.07
N HIS A 378 0.28 -16.10 21.25
CA HIS A 378 0.61 -17.54 21.22
C HIS A 378 1.42 -17.98 22.44
N GLN A 379 0.84 -17.87 23.64
CA GLN A 379 1.50 -18.17 24.91
C GLN A 379 0.62 -19.02 25.82
N VAL A 380 1.28 -19.71 26.76
CA VAL A 380 0.62 -20.50 27.81
C VAL A 380 -0.41 -19.67 28.55
N GLY A 381 -1.59 -20.23 28.77
CA GLY A 381 -2.71 -19.60 29.48
C GLY A 381 -3.59 -18.72 28.60
N ASN A 382 -3.27 -18.56 27.32
CA ASN A 382 -4.10 -17.85 26.35
C ASN A 382 -4.94 -18.83 25.50
N THR A 383 -6.00 -18.32 24.88
CA THR A 383 -6.87 -19.08 23.96
C THR A 383 -6.45 -18.91 22.49
N THR A 384 -5.32 -18.26 22.24
CA THR A 384 -4.88 -17.92 20.88
C THR A 384 -4.40 -19.15 20.14
N ILE A 385 -4.92 -19.34 18.93
CA ILE A 385 -4.65 -20.54 18.16
C ILE A 385 -4.73 -20.29 16.66
N ASP A 386 -3.86 -20.96 15.92
CA ASP A 386 -3.87 -20.97 14.46
C ASP A 386 -4.49 -22.26 13.94
N LEU A 387 -5.48 -22.12 13.07
CA LEU A 387 -6.19 -23.23 12.46
C LEU A 387 -5.96 -23.28 10.95
N ARG A 388 -5.77 -24.50 10.44
CA ARG A 388 -5.67 -24.76 9.01
C ARG A 388 -6.98 -24.43 8.28
N LEU A 389 -6.85 -23.85 7.10
CA LEU A 389 -7.98 -23.58 6.22
C LEU A 389 -8.68 -24.87 5.81
N ASN A 390 -10.01 -24.82 5.79
CA ASN A 390 -10.84 -25.83 5.17
C ASN A 390 -12.22 -25.24 4.82
N PRO A 391 -12.90 -25.73 3.77
CA PRO A 391 -14.10 -25.07 3.27
C PRO A 391 -15.21 -24.85 4.30
N ALA A 392 -15.43 -25.80 5.22
CA ALA A 392 -16.46 -25.69 6.25
C ALA A 392 -16.11 -24.64 7.31
N LEU A 393 -14.87 -24.68 7.82
CA LEU A 393 -14.35 -23.72 8.79
C LEU A 393 -14.24 -22.32 8.19
N ASP A 394 -13.78 -22.22 6.95
CA ASP A 394 -13.62 -20.96 6.23
C ASP A 394 -14.98 -20.26 6.08
N ALA A 395 -16.02 -21.00 5.71
CA ALA A 395 -17.38 -20.47 5.60
C ALA A 395 -17.93 -20.06 6.97
N TYR A 396 -17.70 -20.86 8.00
CA TYR A 396 -18.15 -20.59 9.36
C TYR A 396 -17.49 -19.34 9.96
N LEU A 397 -16.16 -19.24 9.91
CA LEU A 397 -15.39 -18.14 10.50
C LEU A 397 -15.55 -16.81 9.73
N SER A 398 -15.65 -16.87 8.40
CA SER A 398 -15.87 -15.66 7.57
C SER A 398 -17.32 -15.19 7.55
N GLY A 399 -18.27 -16.03 7.99
CA GLY A 399 -19.70 -15.82 7.80
C GLY A 399 -20.11 -15.89 6.33
N GLY A 400 -19.45 -16.74 5.54
CA GLY A 400 -19.66 -16.92 4.10
C GLY A 400 -19.11 -15.81 3.22
N LYS A 401 -18.28 -14.90 3.77
CA LYS A 401 -17.68 -13.80 3.01
C LYS A 401 -16.43 -14.28 2.25
N PRO A 402 -16.11 -13.66 1.10
CA PRO A 402 -14.85 -13.94 0.41
C PRO A 402 -13.65 -13.66 1.32
N LEU A 403 -12.67 -14.56 1.31
CA LEU A 403 -11.48 -14.45 2.14
C LEU A 403 -10.47 -13.47 1.53
N VAL A 404 -10.20 -12.39 2.26
CA VAL A 404 -9.18 -11.39 1.97
C VAL A 404 -8.07 -11.46 3.01
N LYS A 405 -6.83 -11.57 2.54
CA LYS A 405 -5.63 -11.68 3.39
C LYS A 405 -5.48 -10.47 4.33
N MET A 406 -5.07 -10.73 5.58
CA MET A 406 -4.94 -9.77 6.68
C MET A 406 -6.25 -9.07 7.07
N GLN A 407 -7.40 -9.67 6.75
CA GLN A 407 -8.69 -9.15 7.17
C GLN A 407 -9.19 -9.87 8.43
N ARG A 408 -9.67 -9.08 9.40
CA ARG A 408 -10.42 -9.60 10.54
C ARG A 408 -11.90 -9.79 10.19
N TYR A 409 -12.47 -10.90 10.63
CA TYR A 409 -13.87 -11.26 10.51
C TYR A 409 -14.48 -11.34 11.90
N GLN A 410 -15.70 -10.81 12.03
CA GLN A 410 -16.51 -11.02 13.22
C GLN A 410 -17.18 -12.38 13.09
N SER A 411 -16.71 -13.35 13.88
CA SER A 411 -17.23 -14.71 13.94
C SER A 411 -18.00 -14.93 15.24
N PRO A 412 -18.76 -16.04 15.36
CA PRO A 412 -19.43 -16.39 16.62
C PRO A 412 -18.47 -16.62 17.80
N VAL A 413 -17.19 -16.89 17.53
CA VAL A 413 -16.14 -17.07 18.55
C VAL A 413 -15.31 -15.81 18.78
N GLY A 414 -15.74 -14.67 18.23
CA GLY A 414 -15.07 -13.38 18.35
C GLY A 414 -14.37 -12.94 17.07
N SER A 415 -13.44 -11.99 17.22
CA SER A 415 -12.64 -11.45 16.11
C SER A 415 -11.59 -12.48 15.70
N VAL A 416 -11.62 -12.90 14.42
CA VAL A 416 -10.67 -13.85 13.86
C VAL A 416 -9.98 -13.24 12.65
N LEU A 417 -8.68 -13.45 12.50
CA LEU A 417 -7.86 -12.89 11.43
C LEU A 417 -7.57 -13.97 10.38
N TYR A 418 -7.79 -13.67 9.11
CA TYR A 418 -7.35 -14.53 8.01
C TYR A 418 -6.01 -14.06 7.48
N GLU A 419 -4.96 -14.87 7.62
CA GLU A 419 -3.59 -14.48 7.28
C GLU A 419 -3.14 -14.99 5.90
N GLY A 420 -4.04 -15.66 5.19
CA GLY A 420 -3.86 -16.10 3.80
C GLY A 420 -3.56 -17.58 3.64
N ASN A 421 -2.96 -18.21 4.64
CA ASN A 421 -2.67 -19.65 4.66
C ASN A 421 -3.23 -20.38 5.90
N HIS A 422 -3.71 -19.64 6.90
CA HIS A 422 -4.37 -20.15 8.09
C HIS A 422 -5.28 -19.07 8.71
N TRP A 423 -6.09 -19.49 9.67
CA TRP A 423 -6.89 -18.63 10.54
C TRP A 423 -6.17 -18.41 11.85
N HIS A 424 -5.97 -17.15 12.22
CA HIS A 424 -5.51 -16.76 13.54
C HIS A 424 -6.71 -16.37 14.42
N ILE A 425 -6.94 -17.11 15.49
CA ILE A 425 -8.06 -16.88 16.41
C ILE A 425 -7.49 -16.32 17.71
N GLY A 426 -7.75 -15.04 17.96
CA GLY A 426 -7.17 -14.32 19.08
C GLY A 426 -7.32 -12.81 18.92
N PRO A 427 -7.07 -12.05 20.00
CA PRO A 427 -7.14 -10.59 20.00
C PRO A 427 -6.25 -9.92 18.94
#